data_AF-A0A452VFZ5-F1
#
_entry.id   AF-A0A452VFZ5-F1
#
_cell.length_a   1.000
_cell.length_b   1.000
_cell.length_c   1.000
_cell.angle_alpha   90.00
_cell.angle_beta   90.00
_cell.angle_gamma   90.00
#
_symmetry.space_group_name_H-M   'P 1'
#
loop_
_entity.id
_entity.type
_entity.pdbx_description
1 polymer ?
#
loop_
_entity_poly.entity_id
_entity_poly.type
_entity_poly.pdbx_seq_one_letter_code
_entity_poly.pdbx_strand_id
1 'polypeptide(L)'
;PNPRQRLSPEELVRQTRQVVQGLEALRAEHHGLARHLAEALAGQGLVAGLELLEEKQQVVSHALEAIELGLGEAQVLLALSAHVGSLEAEKQRLRAHMAQEGQLGHSAPSGCLAEGLI
;
A
#
# COMPACT_ATOMS: atom_id res chain seq x y z
N PRO A 1 0.92 -8.98 28.50
CA PRO A 1 0.35 -9.35 27.17
C PRO A 1 1.41 -9.19 26.07
N ASN A 2 1.59 -10.19 25.21
CA ASN A 2 2.49 -10.12 24.05
C ASN A 2 1.61 -9.98 22.79
N PRO A 3 1.26 -8.75 22.36
CA PRO A 3 0.46 -8.54 21.17
C PRO A 3 1.43 -8.49 19.99
N ARG A 4 1.22 -9.29 18.96
CA ARG A 4 1.89 -9.09 17.66
C ARG A 4 1.85 -7.59 17.37
N GLN A 5 3.03 -6.96 17.29
CA GLN A 5 3.21 -5.51 17.22
C GLN A 5 2.20 -4.94 16.23
N ARG A 6 1.22 -4.19 16.71
CA ARG A 6 0.30 -3.50 15.81
C ARG A 6 1.10 -2.39 15.16
N LEU A 7 1.47 -2.59 13.90
CA LEU A 7 2.08 -1.54 13.08
C LEU A 7 1.07 -0.38 12.98
N SER A 8 1.56 0.85 13.14
CA SER A 8 0.73 2.01 12.83
C SER A 8 0.45 2.06 11.32
N PRO A 9 -0.66 2.68 10.88
CA PRO A 9 -0.95 2.84 9.46
C PRO A 9 0.20 3.48 8.68
N GLU A 10 0.88 4.44 9.28
CA GLU A 10 2.03 5.14 8.68
C GLU A 10 3.23 4.19 8.52
N GLU A 11 3.51 3.38 9.55
CA GLU A 11 4.60 2.41 9.50
C GLU A 11 4.31 1.29 8.50
N LEU A 12 3.06 0.84 8.41
CA LEU A 12 2.62 -0.12 7.39
C LEU A 12 2.86 0.45 5.98
N VAL A 13 2.42 1.67 5.69
CA VAL A 13 2.66 2.33 4.40
C VAL A 13 4.16 2.45 4.11
N ARG A 14 4.96 2.83 5.11
CA ARG A 14 6.42 2.95 4.98
C ARG A 14 7.05 1.60 4.62
N GLN A 15 6.71 0.54 5.35
CA GLN A 15 7.23 -0.80 5.10
C GLN A 15 6.79 -1.34 3.74
N THR A 16 5.53 -1.14 3.35
CA THR A 16 5.05 -1.57 2.02
C THR A 16 5.78 -0.85 0.90
N ARG A 17 6.08 0.45 1.04
CA ARG A 17 6.91 1.16 0.05
C ARG A 17 8.33 0.59 -0.05
N GLN A 18 8.92 0.18 1.08
CA GLN A 18 10.22 -0.50 1.07
C GLN A 18 10.15 -1.85 0.35
N VAL A 19 9.08 -2.62 0.57
CA VAL A 19 8.83 -3.88 -0.15
C VAL A 19 8.70 -3.63 -1.64
N VAL A 20 7.94 -2.62 -2.08
CA VAL A 20 7.82 -2.26 -3.50
C VAL A 20 9.19 -1.98 -4.12
N GLN A 21 10.01 -1.14 -3.47
CA GLN A 21 11.37 -0.84 -3.97
C GLN A 21 12.24 -2.09 -4.08
N GLY A 22 12.18 -2.98 -3.07
CA GLY A 22 12.92 -4.23 -3.09
C GLY A 22 12.45 -5.18 -4.21
N LEU A 23 11.15 -5.28 -4.44
CA LEU A 23 10.58 -6.09 -5.50
C LEU A 23 10.87 -5.51 -6.90
N GLU A 24 10.89 -4.17 -7.05
CA GLU A 24 11.30 -3.52 -8.30
C GLU A 24 12.76 -3.80 -8.65
N ALA A 25 13.65 -3.74 -7.65
CA ALA A 25 15.06 -4.09 -7.83
C ALA A 25 15.21 -5.57 -8.20
N LEU A 26 14.56 -6.47 -7.45
CA LEU A 26 14.60 -7.90 -7.70
C LEU A 26 14.04 -8.24 -9.09
N ARG A 27 12.97 -7.57 -9.52
CA ARG A 27 12.42 -7.71 -10.88
C ARG A 27 13.47 -7.36 -11.93
N ALA A 28 14.20 -6.26 -11.75
CA ALA A 28 15.22 -5.83 -12.70
C ALA A 28 16.36 -6.87 -12.80
N GLU A 29 16.79 -7.42 -11.67
CA GLU A 29 17.78 -8.50 -11.62
C GLU A 29 17.28 -9.75 -12.36
N HIS A 30 16.04 -10.18 -12.12
CA HIS A 30 15.44 -11.33 -12.80
C HIS A 30 15.29 -11.13 -14.31
N HIS A 31 14.96 -9.92 -14.79
CA HIS A 31 14.99 -9.61 -16.22
C HIS A 31 16.41 -9.69 -16.80
N GLY A 32 17.43 -9.30 -16.04
CA GLY A 32 18.83 -9.51 -16.39
C GLY A 32 19.17 -10.99 -16.55
N LEU A 33 18.78 -11.82 -15.58
CA LEU A 33 18.97 -13.26 -15.62
C LEU A 33 18.24 -13.92 -16.81
N ALA A 34 16.98 -13.56 -17.04
CA ALA A 34 16.19 -14.06 -18.16
C ALA A 34 16.86 -13.74 -19.51
N ARG A 35 17.45 -12.54 -19.65
CA ARG A 35 18.19 -12.17 -20.86
C ARG A 35 19.43 -13.05 -21.06
N HIS A 36 20.25 -13.22 -20.02
CA HIS A 36 21.45 -14.07 -20.10
C HIS A 36 21.10 -15.53 -20.40
N LEU A 37 20.00 -16.05 -19.84
CA LEU A 37 19.53 -17.41 -20.12
C LEU A 37 19.05 -17.54 -21.58
N ALA A 38 18.32 -16.55 -22.10
CA ALA A 38 17.90 -16.52 -23.50
C ALA A 38 19.10 -16.47 -24.47
N GLU A 39 20.12 -15.67 -24.16
CA GLU A 39 21.38 -15.61 -24.93
C GLU A 39 22.12 -16.96 -24.89
N ALA A 40 22.19 -17.61 -23.73
CA ALA A 40 22.80 -18.91 -23.59
C ALA A 40 22.04 -20.01 -24.37
N LEU A 41 20.70 -19.98 -24.37
CA LEU A 41 19.85 -20.89 -25.14
C LEU A 41 20.05 -20.69 -26.65
N ALA A 42 20.16 -19.45 -27.11
CA ALA A 42 20.40 -19.14 -28.51
C ALA A 42 21.81 -19.56 -28.99
N GLY A 43 22.80 -19.56 -28.09
CA GLY A 43 24.19 -19.93 -28.40
C GLY A 43 24.51 -21.42 -28.28
N GLN A 44 23.72 -22.19 -27.53
CA GLN A 44 23.89 -23.64 -27.38
C GLN A 44 23.06 -24.39 -28.42
N GLY A 45 23.72 -25.08 -29.37
CA GLY A 45 23.06 -26.04 -30.26
C GLY A 45 22.54 -27.28 -29.52
N LEU A 46 22.16 -28.34 -30.26
CA LEU A 46 21.64 -29.66 -29.79
C LEU A 46 22.62 -30.47 -28.88
N VAL A 47 23.12 -29.88 -27.81
CA VAL A 47 24.11 -30.48 -26.90
C VAL A 47 23.56 -30.55 -25.48
N ALA A 48 24.05 -31.54 -24.73
CA ALA A 48 23.74 -31.78 -23.33
C ALA A 48 23.77 -30.48 -22.49
N GLY A 49 22.69 -30.20 -21.77
CA GLY A 49 22.52 -29.00 -20.95
C GLY A 49 21.34 -28.11 -21.37
N LEU A 50 20.77 -28.33 -22.56
CA LEU A 50 19.60 -27.58 -23.05
C LEU A 50 18.39 -27.73 -22.12
N GLU A 51 18.03 -28.95 -21.73
CA GLU A 51 16.91 -29.21 -20.81
C GLU A 51 17.08 -28.46 -19.48
N LEU A 52 18.28 -28.49 -18.89
CA LEU A 52 18.58 -27.76 -17.65
C LEU A 52 18.46 -26.24 -17.85
N LEU A 53 18.82 -25.73 -19.02
CA LEU A 53 18.76 -24.31 -19.31
C LEU A 53 17.31 -23.84 -19.55
N GLU A 54 16.48 -24.68 -20.18
CA GLU A 54 15.04 -24.49 -20.30
C GLU A 54 14.35 -24.52 -18.93
N GLU A 55 14.70 -25.49 -18.05
CA GLU A 55 14.21 -25.53 -16.67
C GLU A 55 14.55 -24.24 -15.91
N LYS A 56 15.79 -23.75 -16.04
CA LYS A 56 16.20 -22.48 -15.43
C LYS A 56 15.41 -21.30 -15.98
N GLN A 57 15.16 -21.25 -17.29
CA GLN A 57 14.34 -20.22 -17.92
C GLN A 57 12.91 -20.23 -17.36
N GLN A 58 12.33 -21.42 -17.18
CA GLN A 58 10.99 -21.56 -16.60
C GLN A 58 10.95 -21.10 -15.14
N VAL A 59 11.94 -21.46 -14.32
CA VAL A 59 12.05 -20.99 -12.93
C VAL A 59 12.13 -19.45 -12.86
N VAL A 60 12.93 -18.83 -13.72
CA VAL A 60 13.04 -17.36 -13.76
C VAL A 60 11.73 -16.72 -14.22
N SER A 61 11.01 -17.32 -15.18
CA SER A 61 9.68 -16.85 -15.62
C SER A 61 8.67 -16.89 -14.48
N HIS A 62 8.55 -18.02 -13.77
CA HIS A 62 7.65 -18.13 -12.62
C HIS A 62 8.01 -17.15 -11.49
N ALA A 63 9.31 -16.93 -11.24
CA ALA A 63 9.74 -15.95 -10.26
C ALA A 63 9.33 -14.52 -10.66
N LEU A 64 9.44 -14.17 -11.95
CA LEU A 64 8.97 -12.87 -12.46
C LEU A 64 7.46 -12.69 -12.29
N GLU A 65 6.66 -13.71 -12.59
CA GLU A 65 5.21 -13.69 -12.35
C GLU A 65 4.88 -13.47 -10.87
N ALA A 66 5.57 -14.18 -9.96
CA ALA A 66 5.40 -14.00 -8.53
C ALA A 66 5.79 -12.59 -8.05
N ILE A 67 6.86 -12.01 -8.60
CA ILE A 67 7.29 -10.64 -8.28
C ILE A 67 6.25 -9.61 -8.77
N GLU A 68 5.73 -9.77 -9.98
CA GLU A 68 4.68 -8.88 -10.51
C GLU A 68 3.38 -8.97 -9.70
N LEU A 69 2.98 -10.17 -9.30
CA LEU A 69 1.85 -10.36 -8.38
C LEU A 69 2.09 -9.64 -7.05
N GLY A 70 3.24 -9.85 -6.42
CA GLY A 70 3.58 -9.19 -5.15
C GLY A 70 3.65 -7.66 -5.26
N LEU A 71 4.13 -7.13 -6.39
CA LEU A 71 4.09 -5.70 -6.68
C LEU A 71 2.65 -5.19 -6.77
N GLY A 72 1.77 -5.90 -7.46
CA GLY A 72 0.35 -5.57 -7.57
C GLY A 72 -0.36 -5.57 -6.21
N GLU A 73 -0.12 -6.60 -5.40
CA GLU A 73 -0.66 -6.70 -4.03
C GLU A 73 -0.20 -5.54 -3.14
N ALA A 74 1.09 -5.18 -3.20
CA ALA A 74 1.63 -4.06 -2.45
C ALA A 74 1.01 -2.71 -2.89
N GLN A 75 0.77 -2.54 -4.19
CA GLN A 75 0.08 -1.36 -4.73
C GLN A 75 -1.36 -1.27 -4.23
N VAL A 76 -2.10 -2.38 -4.21
CA VAL A 76 -3.46 -2.45 -3.65
C VAL A 76 -3.47 -2.05 -2.17
N LEU A 77 -2.51 -2.55 -1.39
CA LEU A 77 -2.41 -2.23 0.03
C LEU A 77 -2.13 -0.74 0.28
N LEU A 78 -1.28 -0.11 -0.54
CA LEU A 78 -1.03 1.34 -0.48
C LEU A 78 -2.27 2.15 -0.85
N ALA A 79 -2.97 1.76 -1.92
CA ALA A 79 -4.21 2.41 -2.35
C ALA A 79 -5.29 2.32 -1.26
N LEU A 80 -5.45 1.14 -0.65
CA LEU A 80 -6.39 0.93 0.45
C LEU A 80 -6.03 1.78 1.67
N SER A 81 -4.74 1.85 2.02
CA SER A 81 -4.27 2.67 3.15
C SER A 81 -4.59 4.16 2.94
N ALA A 82 -4.41 4.67 1.72
CA ALA A 82 -4.79 6.04 1.37
C ALA A 82 -6.30 6.26 1.44
N HIS A 83 -7.10 5.29 0.98
CA HIS A 83 -8.56 5.38 1.02
C HIS A 83 -9.08 5.41 2.47
N VAL A 84 -8.56 4.53 3.34
CA VAL A 84 -8.92 4.51 4.77
C VAL A 84 -8.56 5.84 5.44
N GLY A 85 -7.38 6.40 5.17
CA GLY A 85 -7.00 7.71 5.70
C GLY A 85 -7.95 8.84 5.27
N SER A 86 -8.45 8.79 4.02
CA SER A 86 -9.46 9.73 3.53
C SER A 86 -10.80 9.60 4.28
N LEU A 87 -11.28 8.37 4.48
CA LEU A 87 -12.51 8.10 5.23
C LEU A 87 -12.40 8.53 6.69
N GLU A 88 -11.25 8.32 7.31
CA GLU A 88 -11.00 8.77 8.69
C GLU A 88 -10.98 10.29 8.80
N ALA A 89 -10.37 10.99 7.84
CA ALA A 89 -10.39 12.44 7.78
C ALA A 89 -11.83 12.97 7.64
N GLU A 90 -12.63 12.37 6.76
CA GLU A 90 -14.03 12.78 6.55
C GLU A 90 -14.88 12.56 7.80
N LYS A 91 -14.72 11.41 8.45
CA LYS A 91 -15.36 11.11 9.73
C LYS A 91 -15.03 12.14 10.81
N GLN A 92 -13.78 12.63 10.88
CA GLN A 92 -13.41 13.66 11.84
C GLN A 92 -13.99 15.04 11.49
N ARG A 93 -14.10 15.38 10.20
CA ARG A 93 -14.78 16.60 9.75
C ARG A 93 -16.25 16.60 10.17
N LEU A 94 -16.98 15.51 9.93
CA LEU A 94 -18.39 15.38 10.30
C LEU A 94 -18.58 15.49 11.82
N ARG A 95 -17.69 14.89 12.62
CA ARG A 95 -17.72 15.03 14.08
C ARG A 95 -17.47 16.44 14.55
N ALA A 96 -16.52 17.15 13.95
CA ALA A 96 -16.25 18.55 14.27
C ALA A 96 -17.47 19.42 13.95
N HIS A 97 -18.14 19.18 12.82
CA HIS A 97 -19.36 19.88 12.45
C HIS A 97 -20.49 19.65 13.46
N MET A 98 -20.79 18.40 13.81
CA MET A 98 -21.81 18.09 14.83
C MET A 98 -21.48 18.70 16.20
N ALA A 99 -20.20 18.75 16.58
CA ALA A 99 -19.78 19.37 17.83
C ALA A 99 -20.00 20.90 17.82
N GLN A 100 -19.77 21.56 16.68
CA GLN A 100 -20.05 22.99 16.49
C GLN A 100 -21.56 23.28 16.52
N GLU A 101 -22.36 22.49 15.82
CA GLU A 101 -23.83 22.63 15.82
C GLU A 101 -24.42 22.42 17.22
N GLY A 102 -23.91 21.45 17.99
CA GLY A 102 -24.33 21.23 19.38
C GLY A 102 -24.01 22.39 20.33
N GLN A 103 -22.95 23.17 20.06
CA GLN A 103 -22.58 24.36 20.83
C GLN A 103 -23.45 25.57 20.48
N LEU A 104 -23.84 25.71 19.21
CA LEU A 104 -24.78 26.76 18.75
C LEU A 104 -26.19 26.58 19.34
N GLY A 105 -26.60 25.33 19.61
CA GLY A 105 -27.87 25.03 20.29
C GLY A 105 -27.92 25.41 21.78
N HIS A 106 -26.77 25.61 22.44
CA HIS A 106 -26.67 25.98 23.86
C HIS A 106 -26.39 27.47 24.10
N SER A 107 -26.21 28.27 23.03
CA SER A 107 -25.86 29.70 23.13
C SER A 107 -27.01 30.66 22.81
N ALA A 108 -28.28 30.24 22.95
CA ALA A 108 -29.38 31.21 22.99
C ALA A 108 -29.23 32.06 24.27
N PRO A 109 -29.12 33.41 24.18
CA PRO A 109 -28.86 34.24 25.33
C PRO A 109 -30.07 34.26 26.26
N SER A 110 -29.97 33.53 27.38
CA SER A 110 -30.79 33.80 28.56
C SER A 110 -30.30 35.10 29.18
N GLY A 111 -30.92 36.22 28.81
CA GLY A 111 -30.68 37.50 29.49
C GLY A 111 -30.82 38.72 28.61
N CYS A 112 -32.06 39.16 28.37
CA CYS A 112 -32.35 40.58 28.40
C CYS A 112 -33.45 40.78 29.44
N LEU A 113 -33.01 41.12 30.66
CA LEU A 113 -33.82 41.74 31.69
C LEU A 113 -34.39 43.03 31.10
N ALA A 114 -35.71 43.08 30.94
CA ALA A 114 -36.43 44.33 30.93
C ALA A 114 -37.25 44.40 32.23
N GLU A 115 -36.53 44.61 33.33
CA GLU A 115 -37.07 45.44 34.41
C GLU A 115 -37.08 46.89 33.91
N GLY A 116 -38.19 47.59 34.08
CA GLY A 116 -38.40 48.95 33.58
C GLY A 116 -39.89 49.22 33.38
N LEU A 117 -40.67 49.27 34.46
CA LEU A 117 -41.06 50.49 35.16
C LEU A 117 -42.09 51.33 34.36
N ILE A 118 -43.29 51.42 34.95
CA ILE A 118 -44.44 52.31 34.67
C ILE A 118 -45.44 51.78 33.65
#